data_AF-A0A258M3Q3-F1
#
_entry.id   AF-A0A258M3Q3-F1
#
_cell.length_a   1.000
_cell.length_b   1.000
_cell.length_c   1.000
_cell.angle_alpha   90.00
_cell.angle_beta   90.00
_cell.angle_gamma   90.00
#
_symmetry.space_group_name_H-M   'P 1'
#
loop_
_entity.id
_entity.type
_entity.pdbx_description
1 polymer ?
#
loop_
_entity_poly.entity_id
_entity_poly.type
_entity_poly.pdbx_seq_one_letter_code
_entity_poly.pdbx_strand_id
1 'polypeptide(L)'
;GVKSNTNWVTQLRSLKEVKNVYYNQVEDDLVRITIELKHVQHWGFHVAYEGKKLMVRIKRQPPKPDIRTLKIAIDAGHGGTNSGTGGVHARYTEKYYTLLFAQALERNLKRKGIRHIIMTRTRDTTFDNKDRILFLQEQNPDILISLHLNSSDNSEINGVSTYYKHIGFRPLSLSLLNRMLELPLNEFGNVGSFNFALNSPTDFPNSLVEIAFLSNVDDEKKILRQSFQEVVANKLYLGIVDWLKGLK
;
A
#
# COMPACT_ATOMS: atom_id res chain seq x y z
N GLY A 1 -23.17 36.65 -17.48
CA GLY A 1 -22.39 35.45 -17.08
C GLY A 1 -21.74 34.85 -18.29
N VAL A 2 -20.43 34.68 -18.29
CA VAL A 2 -19.72 33.96 -19.36
C VAL A 2 -20.03 32.48 -19.17
N LYS A 3 -20.96 31.94 -19.96
CA LYS A 3 -21.09 30.48 -20.12
C LYS A 3 -19.92 30.04 -20.98
N SER A 4 -18.86 29.51 -20.38
CA SER A 4 -17.76 28.93 -21.14
C SER A 4 -18.29 27.71 -21.90
N ASN A 5 -18.48 27.85 -23.21
CA ASN A 5 -18.86 26.77 -24.11
C ASN A 5 -17.61 25.89 -24.34
N THR A 6 -17.22 25.15 -23.31
CA THR A 6 -15.97 24.38 -23.31
C THR A 6 -16.23 23.02 -23.92
N ASN A 7 -15.79 22.80 -25.16
CA ASN A 7 -15.78 21.47 -25.76
C ASN A 7 -14.52 20.72 -25.33
N TRP A 8 -14.69 19.51 -24.79
CA TRP A 8 -13.59 18.65 -24.34
C TRP A 8 -13.42 17.51 -25.34
N VAL A 9 -12.18 17.24 -25.75
CA VAL A 9 -11.86 15.96 -26.40
C VAL A 9 -11.84 14.90 -25.31
N THR A 10 -12.95 14.18 -25.15
CA THR A 10 -13.10 13.14 -24.12
C THR A 10 -12.72 11.75 -24.60
N GLN A 11 -12.69 11.51 -25.92
CA GLN A 11 -12.40 10.22 -26.52
C GLN A 11 -11.35 10.32 -27.63
N LEU A 12 -10.21 9.64 -27.43
CA LEU A 12 -9.23 9.35 -28.47
C LEU A 12 -9.23 7.85 -28.74
N ARG A 13 -9.02 7.43 -30.00
CA ARG A 13 -8.90 5.99 -30.35
C ARG A 13 -7.81 5.26 -29.56
N SER A 14 -6.83 6.00 -29.03
CA SER A 14 -5.73 5.48 -28.22
C SER A 14 -6.06 5.29 -26.73
N LEU A 15 -7.26 5.67 -26.25
CA LEU A 15 -7.66 5.56 -24.85
C LEU A 15 -7.79 4.11 -24.39
N LYS A 16 -7.06 3.79 -23.31
CA LYS A 16 -7.01 2.43 -22.76
C LYS A 16 -7.85 2.27 -21.50
N GLU A 17 -7.65 3.10 -20.48
CA GLU A 17 -8.26 2.92 -19.15
C GLU A 17 -9.51 3.77 -18.92
N VAL A 18 -9.52 5.02 -19.39
CA VAL A 18 -10.69 5.89 -19.23
C VAL A 18 -11.81 5.42 -20.14
N LYS A 19 -12.98 5.19 -19.56
CA LYS A 19 -14.22 4.81 -20.26
C LYS A 19 -15.02 6.05 -20.61
N ASN A 20 -15.33 6.89 -19.63
CA ASN A 20 -16.09 8.13 -19.81
C ASN A 20 -15.51 9.27 -18.96
N VAL A 21 -15.75 10.51 -19.37
CA VAL A 21 -15.44 11.71 -18.58
C VAL A 21 -16.69 12.57 -18.53
N TYR A 22 -17.15 12.86 -17.32
CA TYR A 22 -18.27 13.74 -17.05
C TYR A 22 -17.75 14.98 -16.31
N TYR A 23 -18.38 16.12 -16.54
CA TYR A 23 -18.13 17.32 -15.76
C TYR A 23 -19.45 17.95 -15.35
N ASN A 24 -19.45 18.59 -14.18
CA ASN A 24 -20.59 19.33 -13.65
C ASN A 24 -20.08 20.61 -12.97
N GLN A 25 -20.62 21.76 -13.32
CA GLN A 25 -20.40 23.00 -12.57
C GLN A 25 -21.26 22.95 -11.32
N VAL A 26 -20.64 22.84 -10.15
CA VAL A 26 -21.35 22.69 -8.87
C VAL A 26 -21.70 24.05 -8.29
N GLU A 27 -20.75 24.99 -8.33
CA GLU A 27 -20.86 26.39 -7.87
C GLU A 27 -20.03 27.28 -8.80
N ASP A 28 -20.10 28.61 -8.70
CA ASP A 28 -19.44 29.53 -9.65
C ASP A 28 -17.91 29.31 -9.78
N ASP A 29 -17.25 28.86 -8.72
CA ASP A 29 -15.82 28.59 -8.64
C ASP A 29 -15.47 27.10 -8.49
N LEU A 30 -16.47 26.21 -8.54
CA LEU A 30 -16.29 24.78 -8.33
C LEU A 30 -16.80 23.94 -9.50
N VAL A 31 -15.87 23.22 -10.15
CA VAL A 31 -16.18 22.18 -11.14
C VAL A 31 -15.86 20.81 -10.57
N ARG A 32 -16.79 19.87 -10.73
CA ARG A 32 -16.57 18.45 -10.46
C ARG A 32 -16.35 17.70 -11.76
N ILE A 33 -15.24 16.98 -11.85
CA ILE A 33 -14.93 16.07 -12.95
C ILE A 33 -15.04 14.63 -12.43
N THR A 34 -15.79 13.79 -13.12
CA THR A 34 -15.89 12.36 -12.84
C THR A 34 -15.28 11.59 -14.01
N ILE A 35 -14.23 10.82 -13.73
CA ILE A 35 -13.56 9.97 -14.71
C ILE A 35 -13.97 8.52 -14.42
N GLU A 36 -14.80 7.95 -15.28
CA GLU A 36 -15.20 6.55 -15.21
C GLU A 36 -14.13 5.69 -15.90
N LEU A 37 -13.69 4.63 -15.23
CA LEU A 37 -12.68 3.71 -15.74
C LEU A 37 -13.32 2.49 -16.41
N LYS A 38 -12.57 1.78 -17.25
CA LYS A 38 -12.99 0.51 -17.84
C LYS A 38 -12.96 -0.63 -16.81
N HIS A 39 -12.00 -0.59 -15.89
CA HIS A 39 -11.91 -1.56 -14.79
C HIS A 39 -12.40 -0.95 -13.49
N VAL A 40 -13.01 -1.78 -12.64
CA VAL A 40 -13.54 -1.34 -11.33
C VAL A 40 -12.41 -0.93 -10.37
N GLN A 41 -11.30 -1.67 -10.36
CA GLN A 41 -10.12 -1.34 -9.56
C GLN A 41 -9.28 -0.29 -10.29
N HIS A 42 -9.15 0.91 -9.71
CA HIS A 42 -8.16 1.86 -10.18
C HIS A 42 -6.75 1.43 -9.73
N TRP A 43 -5.78 1.52 -10.63
CA TRP A 43 -4.37 1.19 -10.35
C TRP A 43 -3.54 2.42 -9.97
N GLY A 44 -4.22 3.51 -9.67
CA GLY A 44 -3.63 4.77 -9.24
C GLY A 44 -3.76 5.88 -10.28
N PHE A 45 -3.45 7.09 -9.85
CA PHE A 45 -3.49 8.28 -10.68
C PHE A 45 -2.56 9.36 -10.12
N HIS A 46 -2.20 10.29 -10.99
CA HIS A 46 -1.41 11.46 -10.67
C HIS A 46 -2.14 12.72 -11.14
N VAL A 47 -2.17 13.74 -10.29
CA VAL A 47 -2.77 15.05 -10.61
C VAL A 47 -1.70 16.12 -10.44
N ALA A 48 -1.44 16.88 -11.50
CA ALA A 48 -0.49 17.96 -11.50
C ALA A 48 -0.90 19.06 -12.47
N TYR A 49 -0.27 20.24 -12.35
CA TYR A 49 -0.38 21.28 -13.36
C TYR A 49 0.83 21.26 -14.29
N GLU A 50 0.57 21.30 -15.60
CA GLU A 50 1.57 21.59 -16.62
C GLU A 50 1.27 22.99 -17.20
N GLY A 51 1.94 24.01 -16.65
CA GLY A 51 1.60 25.40 -16.89
C GLY A 51 0.18 25.71 -16.40
N LYS A 52 -0.72 26.05 -17.31
CA LYS A 52 -2.14 26.32 -17.00
C LYS A 52 -3.07 25.11 -17.20
N LYS A 53 -2.51 23.95 -17.54
CA LYS A 53 -3.30 22.73 -17.80
C LYS A 53 -3.32 21.84 -16.57
N LEU A 54 -4.51 21.50 -16.08
CA LEU A 54 -4.66 20.44 -15.09
C LEU A 54 -4.50 19.08 -15.80
N MET A 55 -3.48 18.33 -15.41
CA MET A 55 -3.16 17.02 -15.95
C MET A 55 -3.57 15.94 -14.96
N VAL A 56 -4.48 15.06 -15.38
CA VAL A 56 -4.86 13.87 -14.61
C VAL A 56 -4.39 12.65 -15.39
N ARG A 57 -3.36 11.97 -14.87
CA ARG A 57 -2.78 10.77 -15.48
C ARG A 57 -3.30 9.54 -14.75
N ILE A 58 -4.04 8.69 -15.45
CA ILE A 58 -4.57 7.44 -14.87
C ILE A 58 -3.62 6.28 -15.17
N LYS A 59 -3.20 5.56 -14.12
CA LYS A 59 -2.42 4.32 -14.27
C LYS A 59 -3.33 3.21 -14.80
N ARG A 60 -2.87 2.54 -15.85
CA ARG A 60 -3.61 1.46 -16.51
C ARG A 60 -3.56 0.20 -15.65
N GLN A 61 -4.63 -0.59 -15.67
CA GLN A 61 -4.55 -1.96 -15.18
C GLN A 61 -3.48 -2.74 -15.98
N PRO A 62 -2.59 -3.50 -15.31
CA PRO A 62 -1.72 -4.45 -15.98
C PRO A 62 -2.53 -5.40 -16.87
N PRO A 63 -2.15 -5.65 -18.14
CA PRO A 63 -2.93 -6.45 -19.08
C PRO A 63 -3.27 -7.86 -18.56
N LYS A 64 -2.39 -8.41 -17.73
CA LYS A 64 -2.62 -9.63 -16.96
C LYS A 64 -2.30 -9.31 -15.50
N PRO A 65 -3.30 -9.16 -14.61
CA PRO A 65 -3.07 -8.94 -13.18
C PRO A 65 -2.63 -10.24 -12.50
N ASP A 66 -1.49 -10.78 -12.94
CA ASP A 66 -0.82 -11.93 -12.33
C ASP A 66 0.34 -11.41 -11.48
N ILE A 67 0.44 -11.90 -10.25
CA ILE A 67 1.47 -11.45 -9.31
C ILE A 67 2.90 -11.57 -9.87
N ARG A 68 3.14 -12.56 -10.76
CA ARG A 68 4.46 -12.78 -11.38
C ARG A 68 4.86 -11.68 -12.36
N THR A 69 3.90 -10.93 -12.89
CA THR A 69 4.14 -9.82 -13.82
C THR A 69 4.15 -8.45 -13.12
N LEU A 70 3.78 -8.39 -11.84
CA LEU A 70 3.75 -7.14 -11.09
C LEU A 70 5.14 -6.75 -10.60
N LYS A 71 5.36 -5.45 -10.55
CA LYS A 71 6.42 -4.81 -9.78
C LYS A 71 5.91 -4.52 -8.38
N ILE A 72 6.39 -5.27 -7.39
CA ILE A 72 5.93 -5.21 -6.00
C ILE A 72 6.95 -4.44 -5.16
N ALA A 73 6.54 -3.34 -4.56
CA ALA A 73 7.32 -2.65 -3.56
C ALA A 73 7.00 -3.17 -2.15
N ILE A 74 8.05 -3.38 -1.36
CA ILE A 74 8.01 -3.73 0.04
C ILE A 74 8.74 -2.63 0.81
N ASP A 75 8.02 -1.99 1.72
CA ASP A 75 8.61 -1.02 2.63
C ASP A 75 8.82 -1.65 3.99
N ALA A 76 10.07 -1.64 4.47
CA ALA A 76 10.39 -2.02 5.84
C ALA A 76 10.34 -0.75 6.70
N GLY A 77 9.32 -0.63 7.57
CA GLY A 77 9.11 0.52 8.44
C GLY A 77 10.36 0.89 9.24
N HIS A 78 10.56 2.18 9.51
CA HIS A 78 11.67 2.70 10.32
C HIS A 78 13.07 2.36 9.75
N GLY A 79 14.14 2.49 10.55
CA GLY A 79 15.52 2.19 10.13
C GLY A 79 16.52 3.26 10.55
N GLY A 80 17.76 2.84 10.75
CA GLY A 80 18.87 3.69 11.19
C GLY A 80 18.57 4.37 12.52
N THR A 81 18.53 5.70 12.49
CA THR A 81 18.26 6.56 13.66
C THR A 81 16.80 6.50 14.13
N ASN A 82 15.87 6.01 13.31
CA ASN A 82 14.49 5.80 13.69
C ASN A 82 14.31 4.35 14.14
N SER A 83 14.23 4.09 15.45
CA SER A 83 14.01 2.75 16.02
C SER A 83 12.60 2.20 15.79
N GLY A 84 11.63 3.10 15.53
CA GLY A 84 10.22 2.81 15.76
C GLY A 84 9.94 2.55 17.23
N THR A 85 8.91 1.77 17.50
CA THR A 85 8.54 1.39 18.87
C THR A 85 9.51 0.36 19.48
N GLY A 86 9.59 0.35 20.81
CA GLY A 86 10.27 -0.67 21.58
C GLY A 86 9.29 -1.74 22.03
N GLY A 87 9.73 -2.99 22.08
CA GLY A 87 8.94 -4.06 22.67
C GLY A 87 8.90 -4.01 24.18
N VAL A 88 8.15 -4.94 24.77
CA VAL A 88 8.09 -5.18 26.22
C VAL A 88 9.51 -5.28 26.78
N HIS A 89 10.43 -5.87 26.02
CA HIS A 89 11.86 -5.78 26.29
C HIS A 89 12.52 -4.76 25.37
N ALA A 90 13.09 -3.70 25.95
CA ALA A 90 13.69 -2.55 25.23
C ALA A 90 14.76 -2.88 24.17
N ARG A 91 15.32 -4.11 24.18
CA ARG A 91 16.26 -4.57 23.15
C ARG A 91 15.58 -4.92 21.81
N TYR A 92 14.28 -5.17 21.81
CA TYR A 92 13.51 -5.51 20.61
C TYR A 92 12.95 -4.22 20.02
N THR A 93 13.41 -3.89 18.82
CA THR A 93 13.02 -2.65 18.15
C THR A 93 12.23 -2.96 16.88
N GLU A 94 11.24 -2.14 16.60
CA GLU A 94 10.41 -2.28 15.42
C GLU A 94 11.24 -2.29 14.13
N LYS A 95 12.18 -1.36 13.97
CA LYS A 95 13.05 -1.29 12.78
C LYS A 95 13.77 -2.60 12.46
N TYR A 96 14.11 -3.39 13.48
CA TYR A 96 14.81 -4.64 13.30
C TYR A 96 13.84 -5.70 12.78
N TYR A 97 12.69 -5.86 13.43
CA TYR A 97 11.73 -6.88 13.06
C TYR A 97 11.01 -6.57 11.75
N THR A 98 10.67 -5.32 11.46
CA THR A 98 10.10 -4.93 10.16
C THR A 98 11.05 -5.26 9.00
N LEU A 99 12.38 -5.13 9.20
CA LEU A 99 13.36 -5.57 8.21
C LEU A 99 13.33 -7.08 8.00
N LEU A 100 13.27 -7.86 9.10
CA LEU A 100 13.21 -9.31 9.01
C LEU A 100 11.94 -9.80 8.29
N PHE A 101 10.78 -9.23 8.61
CA PHE A 101 9.53 -9.54 7.91
C PHE A 101 9.59 -9.14 6.43
N ALA A 102 10.12 -7.97 6.11
CA ALA A 102 10.27 -7.51 4.73
C ALA A 102 11.19 -8.43 3.92
N GLN A 103 12.33 -8.83 4.49
CA GLN A 103 13.24 -9.80 3.87
C GLN A 103 12.61 -11.19 3.74
N ALA A 104 11.78 -11.62 4.70
CA ALA A 104 11.04 -12.87 4.59
C ALA A 104 10.01 -12.82 3.46
N LEU A 105 9.28 -11.71 3.31
CA LEU A 105 8.36 -11.49 2.19
C LEU A 105 9.11 -11.47 0.86
N GLU A 106 10.22 -10.75 0.76
CA GLU A 106 11.06 -10.72 -0.43
C GLU A 106 11.53 -12.13 -0.84
N ARG A 107 12.09 -12.91 0.12
CA ARG A 107 12.51 -14.29 -0.13
C ARG A 107 11.35 -15.17 -0.57
N ASN A 108 10.19 -15.05 0.08
CA ASN A 108 9.00 -15.82 -0.28
C ASN A 108 8.57 -15.51 -1.72
N LEU A 109 8.45 -14.24 -2.08
CA LEU A 109 8.10 -13.81 -3.44
C LEU A 109 9.10 -14.30 -4.48
N LYS A 110 10.40 -14.21 -4.20
CA LYS A 110 11.46 -14.77 -5.06
C LYS A 110 11.28 -16.28 -5.28
N ARG A 111 11.03 -17.06 -4.21
CA ARG A 111 10.75 -18.51 -4.31
C ARG A 111 9.48 -18.82 -5.13
N LYS A 112 8.50 -17.92 -5.15
CA LYS A 112 7.27 -18.03 -5.96
C LYS A 112 7.44 -17.56 -7.42
N GLY A 113 8.64 -17.14 -7.81
CA GLY A 113 8.97 -16.75 -9.18
C GLY A 113 8.67 -15.28 -9.53
N ILE A 114 8.38 -14.43 -8.54
CA ILE A 114 8.23 -12.98 -8.76
C ILE A 114 9.62 -12.39 -8.97
N ARG A 115 9.79 -11.63 -10.06
CA ARG A 115 11.10 -11.10 -10.47
C ARG A 115 11.29 -9.61 -10.17
N HIS A 116 10.21 -8.84 -10.10
CA HIS A 116 10.27 -7.40 -9.93
C HIS A 116 9.87 -7.03 -8.50
N ILE A 117 10.85 -7.02 -7.60
CA ILE A 117 10.65 -6.69 -6.18
C ILE A 117 11.53 -5.49 -5.84
N ILE A 118 10.94 -4.48 -5.23
CA ILE A 118 11.63 -3.28 -4.76
C ILE A 118 11.56 -3.28 -3.24
N MET A 119 12.71 -3.13 -2.59
CA MET A 119 12.79 -2.95 -1.15
C MET A 119 13.15 -1.49 -0.87
N THR A 120 12.44 -0.79 0.02
CA THR A 120 12.86 0.56 0.43
C THR A 120 14.19 0.52 1.18
N ARG A 121 14.45 -0.55 1.93
CA ARG A 121 15.76 -0.83 2.52
C ARG A 121 16.00 -2.33 2.66
N THR A 122 17.27 -2.74 2.56
CA THR A 122 17.71 -4.14 2.70
C THR A 122 18.62 -4.37 3.91
N ARG A 123 18.96 -3.30 4.62
CA ARG A 123 19.80 -3.26 5.83
C ARG A 123 19.26 -2.19 6.79
N ASP A 124 19.86 -2.08 7.97
CA ASP A 124 19.52 -1.03 8.94
C ASP A 124 20.12 0.32 8.51
N THR A 125 19.32 1.13 7.84
CA THR A 125 19.72 2.46 7.32
C THR A 125 18.61 3.45 7.53
N THR A 126 18.97 4.70 7.85
CA THR A 126 18.01 5.82 7.84
C THR A 126 17.55 6.04 6.41
N PHE A 127 16.24 6.11 6.22
CA PHE A 127 15.62 6.47 4.95
C PHE A 127 14.35 7.25 5.28
N ASP A 128 14.38 8.56 5.08
CA ASP A 128 13.30 9.44 5.47
C ASP A 128 12.04 9.23 4.63
N ASN A 129 10.87 9.46 5.22
CA ASN A 129 9.58 9.20 4.56
C ASN A 129 9.42 9.97 3.25
N LYS A 130 9.92 11.22 3.17
CA LYS A 130 9.89 12.00 1.94
C LYS A 130 10.69 11.33 0.83
N ASP A 131 11.90 10.88 1.14
CA ASP A 131 12.78 10.26 0.15
C ASP A 131 12.28 8.86 -0.23
N ARG A 132 11.66 8.13 0.71
CA ARG A 132 10.96 6.86 0.40
C ARG A 132 9.84 7.08 -0.62
N ILE A 133 9.02 8.12 -0.45
CA ILE A 133 7.94 8.43 -1.39
C ILE A 133 8.51 8.76 -2.76
N LEU A 134 9.50 9.65 -2.83
CA LEU A 134 10.12 10.04 -4.11
C LEU A 134 10.75 8.84 -4.81
N PHE A 135 11.48 8.00 -4.07
CA PHE A 135 12.02 6.75 -4.57
C PHE A 135 10.92 5.83 -5.10
N LEU A 136 9.84 5.62 -4.36
CA LEU A 136 8.74 4.75 -4.81
C LEU A 136 8.02 5.32 -6.04
N GLN A 137 7.84 6.63 -6.12
CA GLN A 137 7.28 7.29 -7.31
C GLN A 137 8.19 7.12 -8.53
N GLU A 138 9.50 7.26 -8.36
CA GLU A 138 10.49 7.01 -9.41
C GLU A 138 10.50 5.53 -9.86
N GLN A 139 10.48 4.60 -8.90
CA GLN A 139 10.47 3.18 -9.20
C GLN A 139 9.14 2.72 -9.84
N ASN A 140 8.05 3.47 -9.64
CA ASN A 140 6.72 3.23 -10.19
C ASN A 140 6.24 1.77 -10.00
N PRO A 141 6.12 1.27 -8.76
CA PRO A 141 5.62 -0.06 -8.49
C PRO A 141 4.14 -0.18 -8.84
N ASP A 142 3.68 -1.39 -9.12
CA ASP A 142 2.26 -1.69 -9.33
C ASP A 142 1.50 -1.74 -8.01
N ILE A 143 2.14 -2.20 -6.94
CA ILE A 143 1.62 -2.16 -5.57
C ILE A 143 2.73 -1.88 -4.56
N LEU A 144 2.35 -1.34 -3.40
CA LEU A 144 3.20 -1.17 -2.22
C LEU A 144 2.61 -1.89 -1.00
N ILE A 145 3.44 -2.68 -0.32
CA ILE A 145 3.15 -3.25 1.00
C ILE A 145 4.15 -2.67 2.00
N SER A 146 3.69 -1.84 2.93
CA SER A 146 4.51 -1.32 4.03
C SER A 146 4.31 -2.17 5.27
N LEU A 147 5.39 -2.57 5.93
CA LEU A 147 5.38 -3.50 7.08
C LEU A 147 5.83 -2.79 8.35
N HIS A 148 4.97 -2.83 9.35
CA HIS A 148 5.14 -2.18 10.65
C HIS A 148 4.75 -3.12 11.80
N LEU A 149 5.07 -2.71 13.03
CA LEU A 149 4.58 -3.34 14.24
C LEU A 149 3.93 -2.30 15.14
N ASN A 150 2.72 -2.60 15.57
CA ASN A 150 1.92 -1.65 16.31
C ASN A 150 2.43 -1.51 17.74
N SER A 151 1.99 -0.46 18.42
CA SER A 151 2.25 -0.23 19.83
C SER A 151 1.11 0.55 20.47
N SER A 152 0.90 0.30 21.75
CA SER A 152 -0.06 1.02 22.58
C SER A 152 0.45 1.10 24.01
N ASP A 153 0.09 2.18 24.70
CA ASP A 153 0.30 2.33 26.15
C ASP A 153 -0.51 1.29 26.95
N ASN A 154 -1.58 0.74 26.36
CA ASN A 154 -2.31 -0.38 26.93
C ASN A 154 -1.74 -1.71 26.40
N SER A 155 -1.01 -2.43 27.24
CA SER A 155 -0.35 -3.71 26.89
C SER A 155 -1.32 -4.84 26.54
N GLU A 156 -2.61 -4.71 26.87
CA GLU A 156 -3.63 -5.71 26.52
C GLU A 156 -4.03 -5.63 25.04
N ILE A 157 -3.79 -4.50 24.36
CA ILE A 157 -4.12 -4.34 22.95
C ILE A 157 -3.15 -5.17 22.10
N ASN A 158 -3.72 -6.00 21.23
CA ASN A 158 -2.97 -6.92 20.39
C ASN A 158 -3.70 -7.19 19.08
N GLY A 159 -3.07 -7.98 18.21
CA GLY A 159 -3.66 -8.41 16.95
C GLY A 159 -3.11 -7.69 15.72
N VAL A 160 -3.58 -8.14 14.56
CA VAL A 160 -3.18 -7.62 13.26
C VAL A 160 -4.14 -6.54 12.77
N SER A 161 -3.59 -5.53 12.11
CA SER A 161 -4.37 -4.56 11.34
C SER A 161 -3.73 -4.22 10.01
N THR A 162 -4.57 -3.77 9.09
CA THR A 162 -4.14 -3.24 7.80
C THR A 162 -4.76 -1.87 7.57
N TYR A 163 -4.03 -1.02 6.87
CA TYR A 163 -4.36 0.40 6.75
C TYR A 163 -4.37 0.81 5.28
N TYR A 164 -5.30 1.71 4.96
CA TYR A 164 -5.39 2.38 3.67
C TYR A 164 -5.86 3.83 3.87
N LYS A 165 -5.40 4.73 2.99
CA LYS A 165 -5.90 6.12 2.95
C LYS A 165 -7.00 6.29 1.93
N HIS A 166 -6.74 5.85 0.70
CA HIS A 166 -7.65 6.02 -0.43
C HIS A 166 -8.62 4.84 -0.53
N ILE A 167 -9.92 5.11 -0.61
CA ILE A 167 -10.96 4.07 -0.53
C ILE A 167 -10.81 2.99 -1.59
N GLY A 168 -10.35 3.33 -2.80
CA GLY A 168 -10.13 2.33 -3.85
C GLY A 168 -8.94 1.40 -3.61
N PHE A 169 -8.14 1.62 -2.56
CA PHE A 169 -7.08 0.69 -2.12
C PHE A 169 -7.53 -0.23 -0.98
N ARG A 170 -8.74 -0.02 -0.43
CA ARG A 170 -9.34 -0.91 0.58
C ARG A 170 -9.36 -2.38 0.17
N PRO A 171 -9.68 -2.78 -1.09
CA PRO A 171 -9.72 -4.19 -1.46
C PRO A 171 -8.39 -4.92 -1.28
N LEU A 172 -7.26 -4.26 -1.55
CA LEU A 172 -5.93 -4.79 -1.29
C LEU A 172 -5.72 -4.98 0.21
N SER A 173 -5.92 -3.93 1.00
CA SER A 173 -5.80 -3.95 2.46
C SER A 173 -6.62 -5.08 3.09
N LEU A 174 -7.89 -5.21 2.68
CA LEU A 174 -8.80 -6.23 3.19
C LEU A 174 -8.33 -7.65 2.87
N SER A 175 -7.86 -7.89 1.64
CA SER A 175 -7.39 -9.22 1.22
C SER A 175 -6.15 -9.65 2.00
N LEU A 176 -5.28 -8.70 2.36
CA LEU A 176 -4.13 -8.94 3.23
C LEU A 176 -4.59 -9.30 4.65
N LEU A 177 -5.50 -8.50 5.23
CA LEU A 177 -6.02 -8.75 6.58
C LEU A 177 -6.67 -10.14 6.68
N ASN A 178 -7.53 -10.50 5.73
CA ASN A 178 -8.22 -11.78 5.72
C ASN A 178 -7.25 -12.97 5.79
N ARG A 179 -6.12 -12.90 5.07
CA ARG A 179 -5.10 -13.96 5.14
C ARG A 179 -4.29 -13.92 6.42
N MET A 180 -4.04 -12.75 6.97
CA MET A 180 -3.35 -12.61 8.24
C MET A 180 -4.17 -13.16 9.42
N LEU A 181 -5.50 -13.02 9.39
CA LEU A 181 -6.42 -13.55 10.40
C LEU A 181 -6.52 -15.09 10.41
N GLU A 182 -5.94 -15.78 9.44
CA GLU A 182 -5.76 -17.23 9.49
C GLU A 182 -4.56 -17.66 10.37
N LEU A 183 -3.77 -16.70 10.87
CA LEU A 183 -2.75 -16.93 11.89
C LEU A 183 -3.37 -16.81 13.28
N PRO A 184 -2.74 -17.34 14.35
CA PRO A 184 -3.23 -17.15 15.72
C PRO A 184 -2.98 -15.72 16.20
N LEU A 185 -3.66 -14.74 15.60
CA LEU A 185 -3.65 -13.31 15.93
C LEU A 185 -5.09 -12.85 16.10
N ASN A 186 -5.33 -11.95 17.04
CA ASN A 186 -6.63 -11.28 17.11
C ASN A 186 -6.77 -10.27 15.97
N GLU A 187 -8.01 -9.90 15.66
CA GLU A 187 -8.29 -8.82 14.72
C GLU A 187 -8.26 -7.48 15.45
N PHE A 188 -7.38 -6.56 15.01
CA PHE A 188 -7.50 -5.14 15.35
C PHE A 188 -8.35 -4.40 14.30
N GLY A 189 -8.17 -4.72 13.02
CA GLY A 189 -9.12 -4.37 11.96
C GLY A 189 -8.51 -3.80 10.67
N ASN A 190 -9.39 -3.48 9.71
CA ASN A 190 -9.04 -2.81 8.45
C ASN A 190 -9.35 -1.31 8.54
N VAL A 191 -8.32 -0.50 8.74
CA VAL A 191 -8.44 0.90 9.12
C VAL A 191 -8.30 1.82 7.91
N GLY A 192 -9.37 2.56 7.62
CA GLY A 192 -9.43 3.55 6.54
C GLY A 192 -8.98 4.95 6.97
N SER A 193 -8.84 5.85 5.99
CA SER A 193 -8.49 7.26 6.21
C SER A 193 -7.20 7.48 6.99
N PHE A 194 -6.29 6.50 6.96
CA PHE A 194 -5.06 6.53 7.73
C PHE A 194 -4.08 7.54 7.13
N ASN A 195 -3.65 8.53 7.92
CA ASN A 195 -2.80 9.62 7.45
C ASN A 195 -1.31 9.33 7.66
N PHE A 196 -0.84 8.22 7.10
CA PHE A 196 0.59 7.89 7.05
C PHE A 196 1.22 8.28 5.72
N ALA A 197 2.52 8.61 5.76
CA ALA A 197 3.25 9.14 4.62
C ALA A 197 3.24 8.15 3.45
N LEU A 198 3.53 6.86 3.67
CA LEU A 198 3.57 5.88 2.58
C LEU A 198 2.18 5.40 2.13
N ASN A 199 1.11 5.72 2.85
CA ASN A 199 -0.26 5.53 2.35
C ASN A 199 -0.80 6.73 1.57
N SER A 200 -0.09 7.85 1.58
CA SER A 200 -0.52 9.08 0.91
C SER A 200 -0.48 9.06 -0.61
N PRO A 201 0.50 8.41 -1.28
CA PRO A 201 0.54 8.37 -2.74
C PRO A 201 -0.74 7.78 -3.35
N THR A 202 -1.23 8.42 -4.39
CA THR A 202 -2.33 7.92 -5.25
C THR A 202 -1.80 7.18 -6.47
N ASP A 203 -0.50 7.25 -6.75
CA ASP A 203 0.12 6.78 -7.99
C ASP A 203 0.04 5.25 -8.16
N PHE A 204 -0.14 4.51 -7.06
CA PHE A 204 -0.26 3.04 -7.04
C PHE A 204 -1.04 2.56 -5.79
N PRO A 205 -1.76 1.43 -5.87
CA PRO A 205 -2.35 0.77 -4.72
C PRO A 205 -1.33 0.49 -3.63
N ASN A 206 -1.68 0.81 -2.39
CA ASN A 206 -0.83 0.60 -1.24
C ASN A 206 -1.63 0.14 -0.03
N SER A 207 -0.96 -0.59 0.85
CA SER A 207 -1.46 -0.91 2.18
C SER A 207 -0.30 -0.96 3.16
N LEU A 208 -0.53 -0.44 4.37
CA LEU A 208 0.36 -0.68 5.50
C LEU A 208 -0.20 -1.83 6.31
N VAL A 209 0.66 -2.75 6.73
CA VAL A 209 0.32 -3.90 7.55
C VAL A 209 1.03 -3.74 8.89
N GLU A 210 0.23 -3.54 9.94
CA GLU A 210 0.67 -3.68 11.32
C GLU A 210 0.56 -5.16 11.68
N ILE A 211 1.69 -5.86 11.64
CA ILE A 211 1.69 -7.34 11.68
C ILE A 211 1.14 -7.87 12.99
N ALA A 212 1.47 -7.20 14.09
CA ALA A 212 1.07 -7.50 15.47
C ALA A 212 1.51 -6.33 16.38
N PHE A 213 1.14 -6.34 17.67
CA PHE A 213 1.58 -5.31 18.62
C PHE A 213 2.90 -5.71 19.29
N LEU A 214 3.96 -4.92 19.09
CA LEU A 214 5.24 -5.16 19.76
C LEU A 214 5.18 -4.85 21.27
N SER A 215 4.24 -3.99 21.69
CA SER A 215 3.98 -3.66 23.11
C SER A 215 3.18 -4.75 23.85
N ASN A 216 2.64 -5.75 23.15
CA ASN A 216 1.89 -6.85 23.78
C ASN A 216 2.77 -8.09 23.94
N VAL A 217 2.73 -8.69 25.12
CA VAL A 217 3.61 -9.83 25.50
C VAL A 217 3.41 -11.04 24.60
N ASP A 218 2.17 -11.39 24.24
CA ASP A 218 1.91 -12.60 23.46
C ASP A 218 2.16 -12.39 21.97
N ASP A 219 1.97 -11.18 21.46
CA ASP A 219 2.35 -10.81 20.10
C ASP A 219 3.86 -10.68 19.96
N GLU A 220 4.56 -10.08 20.92
CA GLU A 220 6.03 -10.03 20.95
C GLU A 220 6.61 -11.45 20.82
N LYS A 221 6.15 -12.41 21.65
CA LYS A 221 6.57 -13.82 21.54
C LYS A 221 6.38 -14.41 20.14
N LYS A 222 5.35 -13.99 19.37
CA LYS A 222 5.17 -14.38 17.95
C LYS A 222 6.20 -13.69 17.07
N ILE A 223 6.32 -12.37 17.18
CA ILE A 223 7.23 -11.51 16.39
C ILE A 223 8.70 -12.01 16.45
N LEU A 224 9.16 -12.41 17.64
CA LEU A 224 10.55 -12.86 17.85
C LEU A 224 10.90 -14.15 17.07
N ARG A 225 9.90 -14.93 16.64
CA ARG A 225 10.11 -16.24 16.01
C ARG A 225 10.33 -16.12 14.51
N GLN A 226 11.44 -16.67 14.01
CA GLN A 226 11.71 -16.74 12.57
C GLN A 226 10.61 -17.50 11.79
N SER A 227 10.04 -18.54 12.38
CA SER A 227 8.92 -19.28 11.77
C SER A 227 7.69 -18.39 11.56
N PHE A 228 7.44 -17.45 12.48
CA PHE A 228 6.35 -16.49 12.35
C PHE A 228 6.58 -15.54 11.16
N GLN A 229 7.83 -15.09 10.94
CA GLN A 229 8.19 -14.24 9.79
C GLN A 229 7.90 -14.93 8.44
N GLU A 230 8.25 -16.22 8.31
CA GLU A 230 8.02 -16.96 7.07
C GLU A 230 6.53 -17.26 6.82
N VAL A 231 5.73 -17.53 7.87
CA VAL A 231 4.27 -17.73 7.70
C VAL A 231 3.55 -16.42 7.39
N VAL A 232 3.93 -15.30 8.01
CA VAL A 232 3.43 -13.95 7.68
C VAL A 232 3.72 -13.63 6.22
N ALA A 233 4.97 -13.83 5.77
CA ALA A 233 5.35 -13.65 4.37
C ALA A 233 4.46 -14.45 3.41
N ASN A 234 4.16 -15.71 3.74
CA ASN A 234 3.26 -16.54 2.92
C ASN A 234 1.81 -16.03 2.94
N LYS A 235 1.28 -15.59 4.09
CA LYS A 235 -0.08 -15.01 4.16
C LYS A 235 -0.21 -13.74 3.35
N LEU A 236 0.77 -12.84 3.42
CA LEU A 236 0.80 -11.62 2.61
C LEU A 236 0.85 -11.93 1.11
N TYR A 237 1.68 -12.89 0.69
CA TYR A 237 1.68 -13.39 -0.69
C TYR A 237 0.29 -13.88 -1.12
N LEU A 238 -0.36 -14.71 -0.31
CA LEU A 238 -1.70 -15.22 -0.61
C LEU A 238 -2.74 -14.09 -0.66
N GLY A 239 -2.63 -13.08 0.20
CA GLY A 239 -3.55 -11.93 0.23
C GLY A 239 -3.45 -11.10 -1.05
N ILE A 240 -2.24 -10.89 -1.57
CA ILE A 240 -2.02 -10.24 -2.86
C ILE A 240 -2.62 -11.10 -3.99
N VAL A 241 -2.41 -12.41 -3.97
CA VAL A 241 -2.96 -13.34 -4.98
C VAL A 241 -4.49 -13.31 -4.99
N ASP A 242 -5.12 -13.26 -3.82
CA ASP A 242 -6.58 -13.21 -3.72
C ASP A 242 -7.16 -11.89 -4.19
N TRP A 243 -6.53 -10.76 -3.81
CA TRP A 243 -6.91 -9.44 -4.32
C TRP A 243 -6.90 -9.45 -5.86
N LEU A 244 -5.83 -9.97 -6.48
CA LEU A 244 -5.71 -10.05 -7.93
C LEU A 244 -6.78 -10.94 -8.58
N LYS A 245 -7.13 -12.06 -7.95
CA LYS A 245 -8.23 -12.94 -8.43
C LYS A 245 -9.59 -12.25 -8.36
N GLY A 246 -9.76 -11.32 -7.42
CA GLY A 246 -10.97 -10.52 -7.24
C GLY A 246 -11.14 -9.38 -8.26
N LEU A 247 -10.14 -9.09 -9.11
CA LEU A 247 -10.19 -8.01 -10.11
C LEU A 247 -10.98 -8.36 -11.39
N LYS A 248 -11.77 -9.44 -11.36
CA LYS A 248 -12.57 -9.89 -12.51
C LYS A 248 -13.76 -8.97 -12.78
#